data_AF-A0A315X2J8-F1
#
_entry.id   AF-A0A315X2J8-F1
#
_cell.length_a   1.000
_cell.length_b   1.000
_cell.length_c   1.000
_cell.angle_alpha   90.00
_cell.angle_beta   90.00
_cell.angle_gamma   90.00
#
_symmetry.space_group_name_H-M   'P 1'
#
loop_
_entity.id
_entity.type
_entity.pdbx_description
1 polymer ?
#
loop_
_entity_poly.entity_id
_entity_poly.type
_entity_poly.pdbx_seq_one_letter_code
_entity_poly.pdbx_strand_id
1 'polypeptide(L)'
;MPPQVSVPPTGVERGDATQAFCVVWANEYPDESGFRVSVRYHVGGEQFEHTIPADEHDFVFPPAEAPIPSGPECTARQSYTIEVFVIRPAGDEPVGAVSVVAECGPPR
;
A
#
# COMPACT_ATOMS: atom_id res chain seq x y z
N MET A 1 11.48 17.97 -12.89
CA MET A 1 10.98 17.88 -11.50
C MET A 1 9.79 16.93 -11.53
N PRO A 2 9.85 15.76 -10.88
CA PRO A 2 8.67 14.93 -10.74
C PRO A 2 7.62 15.69 -9.91
N PRO A 3 6.32 15.54 -10.23
CA PRO A 3 5.26 16.22 -9.50
C PRO A 3 5.24 15.71 -8.05
N GLN A 4 5.39 16.62 -7.10
CA GLN A 4 5.13 16.32 -5.70
C GLN A 4 3.61 16.27 -5.52
N VAL A 5 3.09 15.08 -5.21
CA VAL A 5 1.70 14.91 -4.80
C VAL A 5 1.61 15.42 -3.36
N SER A 6 0.66 16.33 -3.11
CA SER A 6 0.39 16.82 -1.75
C SER A 6 -0.42 15.77 -1.02
N VAL A 7 0.20 15.15 -0.02
CA VAL A 7 -0.43 14.15 0.84
C VAL A 7 -1.40 14.84 1.81
N PRO A 8 -2.66 14.39 1.93
CA PRO A 8 -3.45 14.68 3.12
C PRO A 8 -2.78 14.07 4.36
N PRO A 9 -3.02 14.57 5.58
CA PRO A 9 -2.40 14.07 6.82
C PRO A 9 -2.83 12.64 7.21
N THR A 10 -3.52 11.93 6.32
CA THR A 10 -3.96 10.54 6.40
C THR A 10 -4.03 10.06 4.95
N GLY A 11 -2.89 9.64 4.41
CA GLY A 11 -2.79 9.26 3.00
C GLY A 11 -1.74 8.18 2.80
N VAL A 12 -2.13 7.12 2.11
CA VAL A 12 -1.18 6.16 1.53
C VAL A 12 -0.77 6.70 0.16
N GLU A 13 0.50 7.03 -0.02
CA GLU A 13 1.01 7.42 -1.35
C GLU A 13 1.94 6.38 -1.95
N ARG A 14 1.88 6.30 -3.27
CA ARG A 14 2.77 5.48 -4.06
C ARG A 14 4.07 6.25 -4.35
N GLY A 15 5.18 5.82 -3.76
CA GLY A 15 6.51 6.37 -4.07
C GLY A 15 7.16 5.69 -5.28
N ASP A 16 7.76 6.47 -6.18
CA ASP A 16 8.62 6.00 -7.29
C ASP A 16 10.10 6.00 -6.85
N ALA A 17 10.47 5.14 -5.91
CA ALA A 17 11.87 4.89 -5.60
C ALA A 17 12.36 3.70 -6.46
N THR A 18 13.00 4.00 -7.59
CA THR A 18 13.84 3.04 -8.33
C THR A 18 13.24 1.64 -8.57
N GLN A 19 12.08 1.57 -9.24
CA GLN A 19 11.38 0.33 -9.62
C GLN A 19 10.63 -0.41 -8.50
N ALA A 20 10.57 0.11 -7.28
CA ALA A 20 9.84 -0.51 -6.18
C ALA A 20 8.55 0.27 -5.84
N PHE A 21 7.49 -0.45 -5.47
CA PHE A 21 6.23 0.15 -5.00
C PHE A 21 6.39 0.51 -3.53
N CYS A 22 6.44 1.81 -3.23
CA CYS A 22 6.51 2.32 -1.86
C CYS A 22 5.16 2.83 -1.40
N VAL A 23 4.83 2.62 -0.13
CA VAL A 23 3.68 3.17 0.59
C VAL A 23 4.21 4.05 1.70
N VAL A 24 3.78 5.31 1.75
CA VAL A 24 4.08 6.24 2.86
C VAL A 24 2.80 6.60 3.60
N TRP A 25 2.88 6.91 4.89
CA TRP A 25 1.76 7.39 5.70
C TRP A 25 2.20 8.51 6.65
N ALA A 26 1.23 9.21 7.24
CA ALA A 26 1.50 10.25 8.22
C ALA A 26 1.87 9.64 9.59
N ASN A 27 2.77 10.30 10.30
CA ASN A 27 3.09 9.99 11.69
C ASN A 27 2.15 10.72 12.67
N GLU A 28 2.31 10.42 13.96
CA GLU A 28 1.68 11.07 15.13
C GLU A 28 0.42 10.38 15.66
N TYR A 29 0.34 9.04 15.61
CA TYR A 29 -0.70 8.34 16.34
C TYR A 29 -0.28 8.15 17.82
N PRO A 30 -1.13 8.56 18.79
CA PRO A 30 -0.83 8.35 20.21
C PRO A 30 -0.69 6.86 20.52
N ASP A 31 0.30 6.52 21.33
CA ASP A 31 0.55 5.16 21.83
C ASP A 31 0.73 4.10 20.71
N GLU A 32 1.24 4.52 19.55
CA GLU A 32 1.60 3.59 18.47
C GLU A 32 2.79 2.72 18.87
N SER A 33 2.67 1.41 18.61
CA SER A 33 3.75 0.44 18.78
C SER A 33 4.31 -0.07 17.44
N GLY A 34 3.67 0.32 16.33
CA GLY A 34 4.09 0.01 14.97
C GLY A 34 2.95 0.20 13.99
N PHE A 35 3.18 -0.25 12.76
CA PHE A 35 2.19 -0.25 11.71
C PHE A 35 2.06 -1.65 11.12
N ARG A 36 0.88 -1.98 10.61
CA ARG A 36 0.68 -3.12 9.73
C ARG A 36 0.28 -2.62 8.35
N VAL A 37 1.06 -2.99 7.34
CA VAL A 37 0.72 -2.77 5.94
C VAL A 37 0.16 -4.08 5.39
N SER A 38 -1.05 -4.06 4.86
CA SER A 38 -1.67 -5.18 4.18
C SER A 38 -1.89 -4.84 2.72
N VAL A 39 -1.55 -5.75 1.81
CA VAL A 39 -1.94 -5.68 0.40
C VAL A 39 -2.77 -6.90 0.06
N ARG A 40 -3.92 -6.65 -0.54
CA ARG A 40 -4.85 -7.68 -1.01
C ARG A 40 -5.10 -7.52 -2.49
N TYR A 41 -4.86 -8.58 -3.24
CA TYR A 41 -5.11 -8.65 -4.67
C TYR A 41 -6.51 -9.19 -4.95
N HIS A 42 -7.31 -8.44 -5.71
CA HIS A 42 -8.68 -8.80 -6.05
C HIS A 42 -8.75 -9.94 -7.07
N VAL A 43 -7.71 -10.06 -7.90
CA VAL A 43 -7.57 -11.14 -8.88
C VAL A 43 -6.58 -12.15 -8.31
N GLY A 44 -6.91 -13.44 -8.35
CA GLY A 44 -6.08 -14.51 -7.77
C GLY A 44 -6.15 -14.64 -6.24
N GLY A 45 -6.57 -13.59 -5.52
CA GLY A 45 -6.84 -13.65 -4.08
C GLY A 45 -5.60 -13.66 -3.20
N GLU A 46 -4.43 -13.31 -3.74
CA GLU A 46 -3.19 -13.19 -2.97
C GLU A 46 -3.33 -12.06 -1.91
N GLN A 47 -2.77 -12.26 -0.72
CA GLN A 47 -2.69 -11.26 0.33
C GLN A 47 -1.34 -11.36 1.03
N PHE A 48 -0.73 -10.21 1.30
CA PHE A 48 0.53 -10.11 2.04
C PHE A 48 0.38 -9.08 3.16
N GLU A 49 1.03 -9.33 4.29
CA GLU A 49 0.97 -8.47 5.47
C GLU A 49 2.37 -8.30 6.05
N HIS A 50 2.70 -7.06 6.40
CA HIS A 50 3.99 -6.67 6.95
C HIS A 50 3.79 -5.85 8.22
N THR A 51 4.56 -6.16 9.25
CA THR A 51 4.62 -5.36 10.48
C THR A 51 5.86 -4.49 10.43
N ILE A 52 5.62 -3.20 10.59
CA ILE A 52 6.61 -2.13 10.46
C ILE A 52 6.81 -1.49 11.84
N PRO A 53 8.05 -1.20 12.26
CA PRO A 53 8.34 -0.49 13.51
C PRO A 53 7.65 0.89 13.59
N ALA A 54 7.43 1.39 14.81
CA ALA A 54 6.75 2.68 15.03
C ALA A 54 7.54 3.90 14.51
N ASP A 55 8.86 3.80 14.37
CA ASP A 55 9.73 4.86 13.87
C ASP A 55 9.80 4.92 12.33
N GLU A 56 9.21 3.94 11.64
CA GLU A 56 9.14 3.86 10.19
C GLU A 56 7.75 4.29 9.69
N HIS A 57 7.74 5.12 8.64
CA HIS A 57 6.53 5.75 8.07
C HIS A 57 6.41 5.51 6.56
N ASP A 58 7.26 4.63 6.06
CA ASP A 58 7.29 4.19 4.69
C ASP A 58 7.53 2.68 4.65
N PHE A 59 7.03 2.04 3.61
CA PHE A 59 7.25 0.64 3.35
C PHE A 59 7.41 0.39 1.86
N VAL A 60 8.51 -0.25 1.51
CA VAL A 60 8.79 -0.67 0.14
C VAL A 60 8.45 -2.15 0.00
N PHE A 61 7.45 -2.47 -0.83
CA PHE A 61 7.11 -3.86 -1.09
C PHE A 61 8.27 -4.59 -1.75
N PRO A 62 8.59 -5.82 -1.32
CA PRO A 62 9.47 -6.70 -2.06
C PRO A 62 8.97 -6.85 -3.51
N PRO A 63 9.85 -6.91 -4.53
CA PRO A 63 9.44 -7.05 -5.93
C PRO A 63 8.52 -8.24 -6.19
N ALA A 64 8.67 -9.32 -5.42
CA ALA A 64 7.86 -10.53 -5.51
C ALA A 64 6.46 -10.39 -4.91
N GLU A 65 6.13 -9.26 -4.29
CA GLU A 65 4.83 -8.97 -3.65
C GLU A 65 4.25 -7.63 -4.11
N ALA A 66 5.04 -6.83 -4.82
CA ALA A 66 4.68 -5.49 -5.23
C ALA A 66 3.52 -5.48 -6.24
N PRO A 67 2.59 -4.51 -6.11
CA PRO A 67 1.55 -4.32 -7.10
C PRO A 67 2.10 -3.98 -8.48
N ILE A 68 1.39 -4.40 -9.52
CA ILE A 68 1.77 -4.12 -10.90
C ILE A 68 0.83 -3.02 -11.42
N PRO A 69 1.30 -1.77 -11.55
CA PRO A 69 0.43 -0.63 -11.87
C PRO A 69 0.00 -0.58 -13.35
N SER A 70 0.68 -1.30 -14.23
CA SER A 70 0.42 -1.32 -15.67
C SER A 70 1.01 -2.57 -16.31
N GLY A 71 0.29 -3.17 -17.25
CA GLY A 71 0.77 -4.30 -18.04
C GLY A 71 -0.20 -4.65 -19.16
N PRO A 72 0.23 -5.40 -20.19
CA PRO A 72 -0.59 -5.72 -21.36
C PRO A 72 -1.69 -6.75 -21.08
N GLU A 73 -1.60 -7.48 -19.96
CA GLU A 73 -2.53 -8.55 -19.58
C GLU A 73 -3.03 -8.32 -18.16
N CYS A 74 -4.28 -8.71 -17.88
CA CYS A 74 -4.87 -8.71 -16.55
C CYS A 74 -4.18 -9.74 -15.65
N THR A 75 -3.02 -9.36 -15.16
CA THR A 75 -2.28 -10.14 -14.17
C THR A 75 -2.97 -10.02 -12.81
N ALA A 76 -2.78 -11.03 -11.95
CA ALA A 76 -3.41 -11.10 -10.64
C ALA A 76 -3.19 -9.83 -9.77
N ARG A 77 -2.10 -9.10 -10.03
CA ARG A 77 -1.62 -8.02 -9.16
C ARG A 77 -1.88 -6.59 -9.64
N GLN A 78 -2.74 -6.44 -10.66
CA GLN A 78 -3.15 -5.12 -11.19
C GLN A 78 -4.33 -4.51 -10.44
N SER A 79 -5.19 -5.34 -9.85
CA SER A 79 -6.32 -4.90 -9.03
C SER A 79 -6.04 -5.26 -7.57
N TYR A 80 -5.88 -4.26 -6.72
CA TYR A 80 -5.46 -4.41 -5.34
C TYR A 80 -6.03 -3.33 -4.41
N THR A 81 -6.10 -3.69 -3.13
CA THR A 81 -6.28 -2.75 -2.03
C THR A 81 -5.08 -2.85 -1.11
N ILE A 82 -4.51 -1.72 -0.74
CA ILE A 82 -3.52 -1.60 0.32
C ILE A 82 -4.19 -0.89 1.49
N GLU A 83 -4.05 -1.45 2.68
CA GLU A 83 -4.51 -0.86 3.93
C GLU A 83 -3.33 -0.73 4.89
N VAL A 84 -3.23 0.41 5.55
CA VAL A 84 -2.27 0.63 6.63
C VAL A 84 -3.05 0.75 7.93
N PHE A 85 -2.62 0.00 8.93
CA PHE A 85 -3.16 0.00 10.28
C PHE A 85 -2.09 0.51 11.23
N VAL A 86 -2.44 1.39 12.15
CA VAL A 86 -1.60 1.63 13.33
C VAL A 86 -1.87 0.51 14.34
N ILE A 87 -0.80 -0.05 14.88
CA ILE A 87 -0.84 -1.05 15.94
C ILE A 87 -0.79 -0.29 17.26
N ARG A 88 -1.80 -0.46 18.11
CA ARG A 88 -1.86 0.12 19.45
C ARG A 88 -2.19 -0.96 20.48
N PRO A 89 -1.88 -0.74 21.77
CA PRO A 89 -2.25 -1.68 22.83
C PRO A 89 -3.76 -1.96 22.91
N ALA A 90 -4.60 -1.01 22.49
CA ALA A 90 -6.05 -1.14 22.44
C ALA A 90 -6.56 -1.95 21.23
N GLY A 91 -5.70 -2.22 20.24
CA GLY A 91 -6.02 -2.90 18.99
C GLY A 91 -5.50 -2.15 17.77
N ASP A 92 -5.60 -2.81 16.61
CA ASP A 92 -5.19 -2.22 15.34
C ASP A 92 -6.30 -1.32 14.78
N GLU A 93 -5.93 -0.12 14.35
CA GLU A 93 -6.86 0.87 13.80
C GLU A 93 -6.47 1.23 12.35
N PRO A 94 -7.39 1.21 11.37
CA PRO A 94 -7.07 1.59 10.00
C PRO A 94 -6.78 3.09 9.92
N VAL A 95 -5.61 3.45 9.40
CA VAL A 95 -5.17 4.84 9.27
C VAL A 95 -5.18 5.35 7.84
N GLY A 96 -5.17 4.44 6.87
CA GLY A 96 -5.26 4.81 5.46
C GLY A 96 -5.45 3.60 4.57
N ALA A 97 -6.04 3.81 3.40
CA ALA A 97 -6.16 2.79 2.38
C ALA A 97 -6.07 3.40 0.99
N VAL A 98 -5.50 2.64 0.05
CA VAL A 98 -5.55 2.92 -1.39
C VAL A 98 -6.11 1.69 -2.10
N SER A 99 -7.07 1.91 -2.98
CA SER A 99 -7.66 0.85 -3.79
C SER A 99 -7.50 1.19 -5.26
N VAL A 100 -6.93 0.27 -6.03
CA VAL A 100 -6.78 0.35 -7.47
C VAL A 100 -7.51 -0.83 -8.08
N VAL A 101 -8.49 -0.54 -8.92
CA VAL A 101 -9.16 -1.53 -9.75
C VAL A 101 -8.70 -1.26 -11.18
N ALA A 102 -7.90 -2.17 -11.74
CA ALA A 102 -7.51 -2.06 -13.13
C ALA A 102 -8.73 -2.33 -14.02
N GLU A 103 -8.95 -1.46 -15.00
CA GLU A 103 -9.93 -1.69 -16.06
C GLU A 103 -9.40 -2.78 -17.00
N CYS A 104 -9.63 -4.01 -16.59
CA CYS A 104 -9.51 -5.17 -17.43
C CYS A 104 -10.57 -5.10 -18.52
N GLY A 105 -10.26 -4.45 -19.64
CA GLY A 105 -11.07 -4.57 -20.85
C GLY A 105 -11.22 -6.06 -21.21
N PRO A 106 -12.39 -6.49 -21.71
CA PRO A 106 -12.52 -7.86 -22.21
C PRO A 106 -11.45 -8.11 -23.28
N PRO A 107 -10.87 -9.33 -23.36
CA PRO A 107 -9.97 -9.66 -24.46
C PRO A 107 -10.69 -9.38 -25.78
N ARG A 108 -10.09 -8.56 -26.63
CA ARG A 108 -10.57 -8.32 -28.00
C ARG A 108 -10.34 -9.55 -28.87
#